data_AF-A0A963EJ98-F1
#
_entry.id   AF-A0A963EJ98-F1
#
_cell.length_a   1.000
_cell.length_b   1.000
_cell.length_c   1.000
_cell.angle_alpha   90.00
_cell.angle_beta   90.00
_cell.angle_gamma   90.00
#
_symmetry.space_group_name_H-M   'P 1'
#
loop_
_entity.id
_entity.type
_entity.pdbx_description
1 polymer ?
#
loop_
_entity_poly.entity_id
_entity_poly.type
_entity_poly.pdbx_seq_one_letter_code
_entity_poly.pdbx_strand_id
1 'polypeptide(L)'
;MSFIENRFDLDYWKVTFPVDINKTDGDNNSNISPDEHKGDLTQVGSDYTDYFRFNINGDMVFETPVDTETTEHSDFARTELRERQFKYDDHELDERKDYNWKLKDGGSMSATLSVEQLPTVTAGTDPSKVIVGQIHGAGTNELVRLYYDSNGHLYFRNDIVGTDNNEHVFYLTNNGDKTDVDLGEMFSYRISAVETPEKNGLTVQVFADGKLYEGTVAEDNATINATKINTAWESDSLYFKAGAYLGVEAGEGTGRAKVVFKGLDIGHPGTDTKIATGDGLDFWNLDEPTEPPETGDPSRILGDAGDNVLTGGNDAEEIKGREGNDILTGNGGNDILWGENGDDLLIGGAGRDWLKGGNGADIYKFSSLRDSFRDTDDNILSYDAIVQFASGEDIIDLSGMGYHALGNGYNGTLDIEYSSNSNRTYIIDREINADGERFEFYLEGDYGSVLTSDDFIFNNTILGTSGDDTLVGTAGNDLLDGLGGEDSLTGGSGADVFRFSDLSHSVDDNAGNNNRFDRVTDFDTSEDTIDLRGLGFTSLDDDGGQTESGELRLAYSSNSDRTYIRSDQSTFEFYLDGDHRGSLTDNNFMFDM
;
A
#
# COMPACT_ATOMS: atom_id res chain seq x y z
N MET A 1 8.73 -24.87 -19.41
CA MET A 1 8.53 -24.49 -17.99
C MET A 1 9.45 -23.31 -17.73
N SER A 2 9.11 -22.12 -18.22
CA SER A 2 10.05 -20.98 -18.31
C SER A 2 9.40 -19.63 -17.99
N PHE A 3 8.44 -19.59 -17.07
CA PHE A 3 7.86 -18.34 -16.56
C PHE A 3 7.46 -18.54 -15.10
N ILE A 4 8.47 -18.66 -14.24
CA ILE A 4 8.35 -18.23 -12.84
C ILE A 4 9.43 -17.16 -12.75
N GLU A 5 9.02 -15.90 -12.89
CA GLU A 5 9.91 -14.77 -12.59
C GLU A 5 10.40 -14.91 -11.15
N ASN A 6 11.67 -14.62 -10.92
CA ASN A 6 12.42 -15.08 -9.75
C ASN A 6 11.96 -14.33 -8.48
N ARG A 7 11.03 -14.92 -7.70
CA ARG A 7 10.39 -14.33 -6.51
C ARG A 7 11.27 -14.17 -5.28
N PHE A 8 12.50 -14.70 -5.33
CA PHE A 8 13.47 -14.62 -4.23
C PHE A 8 14.82 -14.21 -4.79
N ASP A 9 15.47 -13.22 -4.18
CA ASP A 9 16.87 -12.90 -4.46
C ASP A 9 17.76 -13.90 -3.70
N LEU A 10 18.17 -14.94 -4.42
CA LEU A 10 18.95 -16.04 -3.87
C LEU A 10 20.46 -15.91 -4.13
N ASP A 11 20.91 -14.84 -4.78
CA ASP A 11 22.31 -14.63 -5.11
C ASP A 11 23.17 -14.53 -3.83
N TYR A 12 22.57 -13.99 -2.78
CA TYR A 12 23.16 -13.81 -1.46
C TYR A 12 23.02 -15.01 -0.52
N TRP A 13 22.60 -16.18 -1.01
CA TRP A 13 22.36 -17.34 -0.14
C TRP A 13 23.15 -18.58 -0.57
N LYS A 14 23.48 -19.42 0.41
CA LYS A 14 23.80 -20.83 0.21
C LYS A 14 22.80 -21.67 1.01
N VAL A 15 22.54 -22.90 0.58
CA VAL A 15 21.64 -23.82 1.28
C VAL A 15 22.42 -25.00 1.85
N THR A 16 22.10 -25.38 3.08
CA THR A 16 22.57 -26.61 3.72
C THR A 16 21.45 -27.64 3.69
N PHE A 17 21.76 -28.87 3.26
CA PHE A 17 20.82 -29.98 3.21
C PHE A 17 21.14 -31.05 4.25
N PRO A 18 20.14 -31.72 4.84
CA PRO A 18 20.35 -32.75 5.84
C PRO A 18 20.67 -34.11 5.20
N VAL A 19 21.55 -34.13 4.20
CA VAL A 19 21.97 -35.32 3.47
C VAL A 19 23.41 -35.14 2.99
N ASP A 20 24.13 -36.25 2.86
CA ASP A 20 25.39 -36.33 2.10
C ASP A 20 25.19 -37.32 0.95
N ILE A 21 24.99 -36.81 -0.27
CA ILE A 21 24.76 -37.63 -1.46
C ILE A 21 26.04 -38.32 -1.96
N ASN A 22 27.20 -37.89 -1.48
CA ASN A 22 28.50 -38.47 -1.83
C ASN A 22 28.90 -39.60 -0.87
N LYS A 23 28.11 -39.84 0.17
CA LYS A 23 28.31 -40.91 1.14
C LYS A 23 28.28 -42.28 0.46
N THR A 24 29.41 -42.96 0.44
CA THR A 24 29.49 -44.37 0.03
C THR A 24 29.25 -45.31 1.21
N ASP A 25 28.57 -46.43 0.94
CA ASP A 25 28.34 -47.50 1.92
C ASP A 25 29.66 -47.95 2.59
N GLY A 26 29.82 -47.67 3.88
CA GLY A 26 30.99 -48.04 4.68
C GLY A 26 31.78 -46.87 5.32
N ASP A 27 31.37 -45.63 5.09
CA ASP A 27 31.94 -44.48 5.81
C ASP A 27 31.37 -44.43 7.25
N ASN A 28 32.17 -44.85 8.23
CA ASN A 28 31.77 -45.03 9.62
C ASN A 28 32.04 -43.80 10.49
N ASN A 29 32.36 -42.65 9.88
CA ASN A 29 32.56 -41.42 10.63
C ASN A 29 31.20 -40.86 11.06
N SER A 30 31.04 -40.57 12.36
CA SER A 30 29.83 -39.95 12.89
C SER A 30 29.74 -38.44 12.60
N ASN A 31 30.84 -37.84 12.11
CA ASN A 31 30.93 -36.43 11.73
C ASN A 31 31.06 -36.32 10.21
N ILE A 32 29.97 -36.62 9.49
CA ILE A 32 29.88 -36.37 8.05
C ILE A 32 29.19 -35.01 7.88
N SER A 33 29.75 -34.14 7.03
CA SER A 33 29.21 -32.80 6.83
C SER A 33 28.00 -32.86 5.90
N PRO A 34 26.92 -32.11 6.20
CA PRO A 34 25.78 -31.98 5.30
C PRO A 34 26.21 -31.30 4.00
N ASP A 35 25.59 -31.69 2.88
CA ASP A 35 25.88 -31.08 1.59
C ASP A 35 25.50 -29.59 1.59
N GLU A 36 26.49 -28.75 1.25
CA GLU A 36 26.27 -27.34 0.97
C GLU A 36 26.23 -27.13 -0.53
N HIS A 37 25.09 -26.68 -1.05
CA HIS A 37 24.99 -26.32 -2.46
C HIS A 37 25.28 -24.84 -2.67
N LYS A 38 26.17 -24.54 -3.62
CA LYS A 38 26.66 -23.18 -3.94
C LYS A 38 26.39 -22.90 -5.42
N GLY A 39 25.72 -21.80 -5.75
CA GLY A 39 25.40 -21.42 -7.14
C GLY A 39 23.94 -20.97 -7.30
N ASP A 40 23.42 -21.03 -8.53
CA ASP A 40 22.02 -20.72 -8.85
C ASP A 40 21.06 -21.67 -8.11
N LEU A 41 20.51 -21.21 -7.00
CA LEU A 41 19.58 -21.97 -6.15
C LEU A 41 18.20 -22.14 -6.80
N THR A 42 17.93 -21.54 -7.95
CA THR A 42 16.70 -21.79 -8.71
C THR A 42 16.74 -23.14 -9.44
N GLN A 43 17.93 -23.74 -9.55
CA GLN A 43 18.18 -25.01 -10.25
C GLN A 43 18.76 -26.08 -9.32
N VAL A 44 18.25 -26.19 -8.10
CA VAL A 44 18.65 -27.28 -7.20
C VAL A 44 18.37 -28.64 -7.89
N GLY A 45 19.39 -29.49 -7.97
CA GLY A 45 19.32 -30.77 -8.65
C GLY A 45 18.27 -31.72 -8.06
N SER A 46 17.85 -32.72 -8.84
CA SER A 46 16.81 -33.69 -8.46
C SER A 46 17.09 -34.46 -7.17
N ASP A 47 18.36 -34.56 -6.77
CA ASP A 47 18.78 -35.29 -5.58
C ASP A 47 18.41 -34.57 -4.27
N TYR A 48 18.01 -33.30 -4.33
CA TYR A 48 17.68 -32.48 -3.16
C TYR A 48 16.22 -31.99 -3.10
N THR A 49 15.38 -32.33 -4.08
CA THR A 49 14.00 -31.82 -4.18
C THR A 49 13.07 -32.26 -3.04
N ASP A 50 13.46 -33.32 -2.33
CA ASP A 50 12.76 -33.79 -1.13
C ASP A 50 12.98 -32.85 0.07
N TYR A 51 14.01 -32.01 0.02
CA TYR A 51 14.40 -31.09 1.09
C TYR A 51 14.14 -29.64 0.74
N PHE A 52 14.42 -29.22 -0.51
CA PHE A 52 14.20 -27.85 -0.97
C PHE A 52 13.64 -27.82 -2.37
N ARG A 53 12.58 -27.03 -2.58
CA ARG A 53 11.96 -26.86 -3.89
C ARG A 53 11.09 -25.61 -3.93
N PHE A 54 10.83 -25.13 -5.14
CA PHE A 54 9.72 -24.22 -5.41
C PHE A 54 8.45 -25.02 -5.70
N ASN A 55 7.34 -24.65 -5.07
CA ASN A 55 6.05 -25.25 -5.39
C ASN A 55 5.44 -24.62 -6.66
N ILE A 56 4.24 -25.06 -7.06
CA ILE A 56 3.56 -24.55 -8.27
C ILE A 56 3.21 -23.06 -8.20
N ASN A 57 3.09 -22.51 -6.99
CA ASN A 57 2.84 -21.10 -6.76
C ASN A 57 4.13 -20.28 -6.70
N GLY A 58 5.31 -20.91 -6.84
CA GLY A 58 6.60 -20.23 -6.67
C GLY A 58 7.02 -20.00 -5.22
N ASP A 59 6.32 -20.57 -4.22
CA ASP A 59 6.74 -20.49 -2.82
C ASP A 59 7.95 -21.41 -2.57
N MET A 60 8.86 -20.98 -1.70
CA MET A 60 10.07 -21.71 -1.33
C MET A 60 9.80 -22.67 -0.17
N VAL A 61 9.89 -23.97 -0.44
CA VAL A 61 9.55 -25.04 0.52
C VAL A 61 10.81 -25.67 1.10
N PHE A 62 10.93 -25.65 2.43
CA PHE A 62 11.96 -26.36 3.20
C PHE A 62 11.36 -27.55 3.93
N GLU A 63 11.95 -28.72 3.76
CA GLU A 63 11.59 -29.94 4.48
C GLU A 63 12.84 -30.54 5.13
N THR A 64 12.73 -30.82 6.43
CA THR A 64 13.85 -31.33 7.23
C THR A 64 13.39 -32.52 8.07
N PRO A 65 13.78 -33.76 7.73
CA PRO A 65 13.44 -34.95 8.52
C PRO A 65 14.33 -35.10 9.76
N VAL A 66 13.82 -35.72 10.83
CA VAL A 66 14.56 -35.87 12.10
C VAL A 66 15.77 -36.81 11.99
N ASP A 67 15.60 -37.99 11.41
CA ASP A 67 16.63 -39.04 11.37
C ASP A 67 17.56 -38.88 10.16
N THR A 68 18.28 -37.76 10.10
CA THR A 68 19.12 -37.36 8.97
C THR A 68 20.47 -36.79 9.41
N GLU A 69 21.34 -36.45 8.44
CA GLU A 69 22.68 -35.93 8.73
C GLU A 69 22.62 -34.52 9.33
N THR A 70 23.53 -34.22 10.26
CA THR A 70 23.61 -32.93 10.95
C THR A 70 24.95 -32.23 10.69
N THR A 71 25.04 -30.93 10.98
CA THR A 71 26.28 -30.15 10.86
C THR A 71 27.26 -30.42 12.02
N GLU A 72 28.58 -30.27 11.81
CA GLU A 72 29.67 -30.54 12.77
C GLU A 72 29.52 -29.89 14.17
N HIS A 73 28.67 -28.87 14.32
CA HIS A 73 28.43 -28.15 15.58
C HIS A 73 26.96 -28.10 15.99
N SER A 74 26.14 -29.04 15.51
CA SER A 74 24.73 -29.16 15.90
C SER A 74 24.28 -30.61 15.87
N ASP A 75 23.55 -31.01 16.90
CA ASP A 75 22.87 -32.31 16.98
C ASP A 75 21.51 -32.31 16.25
N PHE A 76 21.16 -31.18 15.61
CA PHE A 76 19.88 -30.96 14.95
C PHE A 76 20.06 -30.82 13.43
N ALA A 77 19.22 -31.54 12.67
CA ALA A 77 19.20 -31.46 11.22
C ALA A 77 18.62 -30.13 10.72
N ARG A 78 19.02 -29.70 9.52
CA ARG A 78 18.53 -28.46 8.89
C ARG A 78 18.43 -28.57 7.38
N THR A 79 17.38 -27.98 6.83
CA THR A 79 17.32 -27.51 5.44
C THR A 79 17.19 -26.01 5.54
N GLU A 80 18.30 -25.29 5.38
CA GLU A 80 18.38 -23.90 5.82
C GLU A 80 19.32 -23.09 4.94
N LEU A 81 18.89 -21.87 4.60
CA LEU A 81 19.71 -20.88 3.93
C LEU A 81 20.67 -20.21 4.92
N ARG A 82 21.86 -19.87 4.44
CA ARG A 82 22.88 -19.10 5.14
C ARG A 82 23.32 -17.97 4.22
N GLU A 83 23.22 -16.74 4.69
CA GLU A 83 23.59 -15.54 3.95
C GLU A 83 25.08 -15.54 3.52
N ARG A 84 25.37 -14.95 2.36
CA ARG A 84 26.69 -14.78 1.79
C ARG A 84 26.68 -13.57 0.87
N GLN A 85 27.58 -12.61 1.07
CA GLN A 85 27.73 -11.51 0.11
C GLN A 85 28.61 -11.92 -1.09
N PHE A 86 28.08 -11.99 -2.32
CA PHE A 86 28.85 -11.92 -3.59
C PHE A 86 27.98 -11.50 -4.79
N LYS A 87 28.50 -10.62 -5.65
CA LYS A 87 28.00 -10.35 -7.02
C LYS A 87 28.75 -11.24 -8.00
N TYR A 88 28.05 -12.03 -8.82
CA TYR A 88 28.65 -12.92 -9.82
C TYR A 88 29.04 -12.09 -11.06
N ASP A 89 30.10 -11.30 -10.98
CA ASP A 89 30.71 -10.72 -12.18
C ASP A 89 32.23 -10.71 -12.13
N ASP A 90 32.78 -11.20 -13.23
CA ASP A 90 34.16 -11.29 -13.68
C ASP A 90 35.20 -12.18 -12.94
N HIS A 91 36.04 -12.73 -13.80
CA HIS A 91 36.99 -13.81 -13.61
C HIS A 91 38.17 -13.44 -12.70
N GLU A 92 38.18 -13.84 -11.43
CA GLU A 92 39.43 -14.22 -10.72
C GLU A 92 39.15 -15.01 -9.44
N LEU A 93 39.29 -16.33 -9.54
CA LEU A 93 39.23 -17.27 -8.43
C LEU A 93 40.55 -17.22 -7.63
N ASP A 94 40.69 -16.40 -6.59
CA ASP A 94 41.76 -16.70 -5.60
C ASP A 94 41.60 -16.26 -4.14
N GLU A 95 40.66 -15.42 -3.71
CA GLU A 95 40.45 -15.19 -2.25
C GLU A 95 38.96 -15.11 -1.88
N ARG A 96 38.31 -16.27 -1.84
CA ARG A 96 36.93 -16.47 -1.37
C ARG A 96 36.83 -16.07 0.11
N LYS A 97 36.22 -14.93 0.44
CA LYS A 97 35.90 -14.53 1.82
C LYS A 97 34.39 -14.40 1.98
N ASP A 98 33.83 -15.14 2.94
CA ASP A 98 32.47 -14.93 3.42
C ASP A 98 32.42 -13.55 4.10
N TYR A 99 31.89 -12.54 3.41
CA TYR A 99 31.68 -11.23 4.03
C TYR A 99 30.40 -11.29 4.86
N ASN A 100 30.61 -11.41 6.16
CA ASN A 100 29.61 -11.25 7.21
C ASN A 100 29.48 -9.74 7.53
N TRP A 101 28.28 -9.27 7.85
CA TRP A 101 28.07 -7.88 8.26
C TRP A 101 28.47 -7.65 9.73
N LYS A 102 28.61 -6.39 10.13
CA LYS A 102 28.93 -6.00 11.52
C LYS A 102 27.74 -5.31 12.15
N LEU A 103 27.61 -5.45 13.48
CA LEU A 103 26.53 -4.80 14.22
C LEU A 103 26.50 -3.27 14.02
N LYS A 104 27.68 -2.64 13.93
CA LYS A 104 27.87 -1.22 13.58
C LYS A 104 27.26 -0.78 12.25
N ASP A 105 27.11 -1.71 11.31
CA ASP A 105 26.60 -1.44 9.97
C ASP A 105 25.07 -1.60 9.94
N GLY A 106 24.50 -2.22 10.97
CA GLY A 106 23.09 -2.60 11.01
C GLY A 106 22.78 -3.80 10.09
N GLY A 107 21.75 -4.56 10.45
CA GLY A 107 21.23 -5.61 9.59
C GLY A 107 19.80 -5.96 9.94
N SER A 108 18.96 -6.12 8.92
CA SER A 108 17.59 -6.61 9.04
C SER A 108 17.32 -7.81 8.15
N MET A 109 16.45 -8.71 8.61
CA MET A 109 15.85 -9.78 7.82
C MET A 109 14.35 -9.81 8.09
N SER A 110 13.55 -9.90 7.03
CA SER A 110 12.12 -10.18 7.11
C SER A 110 11.76 -11.44 6.34
N ALA A 111 10.68 -12.08 6.76
CA ALA A 111 10.11 -13.17 5.99
C ALA A 111 8.62 -13.31 6.30
N THR A 112 7.87 -13.79 5.29
CA THR A 112 6.54 -14.37 5.49
C THR A 112 6.53 -15.81 5.10
N LEU A 113 5.94 -16.61 5.98
CA LEU A 113 5.92 -18.05 5.85
C LEU A 113 4.73 -18.67 6.57
N SER A 114 4.52 -19.95 6.31
CA SER A 114 3.72 -20.83 7.14
C SER A 114 4.57 -22.02 7.62
N VAL A 115 4.30 -22.48 8.84
CA VAL A 115 4.80 -23.78 9.32
C VAL A 115 3.71 -24.81 9.05
N GLU A 116 3.95 -25.68 8.08
CA GLU A 116 2.98 -26.67 7.61
C GLU A 116 3.03 -27.98 8.41
N GLN A 117 4.20 -28.28 8.98
CA GLN A 117 4.42 -29.49 9.75
C GLN A 117 5.55 -29.29 10.75
N LEU A 118 5.38 -29.87 11.94
CA LEU A 118 6.43 -29.99 12.96
C LEU A 118 6.86 -31.46 13.14
N PRO A 119 8.12 -31.71 13.53
CA PRO A 119 8.53 -33.05 13.95
C PRO A 119 7.80 -33.45 15.24
N THR A 120 7.72 -34.74 15.54
CA THR A 120 7.14 -35.25 16.80
C THR A 120 8.26 -35.59 17.78
N VAL A 121 8.23 -35.02 18.98
CA VAL A 121 9.17 -35.37 20.06
C VAL A 121 8.68 -36.64 20.77
N THR A 122 9.55 -37.63 20.94
CA THR A 122 9.16 -38.97 21.44
C THR A 122 9.22 -39.09 22.96
N ALA A 123 9.94 -38.20 23.64
CA ALA A 123 10.07 -38.15 25.10
C ALA A 123 10.35 -36.72 25.60
N GLY A 124 9.70 -36.31 26.69
CA GLY A 124 9.89 -35.00 27.32
C GLY A 124 8.60 -34.20 27.47
N THR A 125 8.70 -33.01 28.07
CA THR A 125 7.61 -32.01 28.15
C THR A 125 7.79 -30.86 27.16
N ASP A 126 8.90 -30.86 26.42
CA ASP A 126 9.20 -29.80 25.46
C ASP A 126 8.26 -29.91 24.27
N PRO A 127 7.65 -28.78 23.84
CA PRO A 127 6.84 -28.78 22.63
C PRO A 127 7.71 -29.08 21.42
N SER A 128 7.09 -29.72 20.42
CA SER A 128 7.69 -29.81 19.10
C SER A 128 7.93 -28.41 18.57
N LYS A 129 9.08 -28.17 17.94
CA LYS A 129 9.49 -26.83 17.52
C LYS A 129 10.40 -26.85 16.31
N VAL A 130 10.42 -25.73 15.59
CA VAL A 130 11.32 -25.47 14.46
C VAL A 130 11.84 -24.04 14.57
N ILE A 131 13.09 -23.83 14.18
CA ILE A 131 13.70 -22.52 14.04
C ILE A 131 13.53 -22.07 12.59
N VAL A 132 12.98 -20.88 12.41
CA VAL A 132 12.59 -20.34 11.08
C VAL A 132 13.45 -19.16 10.63
N GLY A 133 14.16 -18.51 11.55
CA GLY A 133 15.01 -17.36 11.26
C GLY A 133 16.08 -17.17 12.33
N GLN A 134 17.28 -16.73 11.93
CA GLN A 134 18.41 -16.54 12.83
C GLN A 134 19.29 -15.35 12.45
N ILE A 135 19.92 -14.75 13.46
CA ILE A 135 21.17 -13.99 13.32
C ILE A 135 22.25 -14.79 14.05
N HIS A 136 23.24 -15.26 13.29
CA HIS A 136 24.31 -16.11 13.81
C HIS A 136 25.63 -15.35 13.85
N GLY A 137 26.41 -15.51 14.93
CA GLY A 137 27.75 -14.95 15.05
C GLY A 137 28.83 -15.77 14.34
N ALA A 138 30.08 -15.31 14.33
CA ALA A 138 31.19 -16.04 13.72
C ALA A 138 31.63 -17.28 14.52
N GLY A 139 31.21 -17.37 15.78
CA GLY A 139 31.46 -18.50 16.69
C GLY A 139 30.34 -19.54 16.65
N THR A 140 30.02 -20.11 17.82
CA THR A 140 28.91 -21.07 18.01
C THR A 140 27.68 -20.44 18.66
N ASN A 141 27.65 -19.11 18.79
CA ASN A 141 26.57 -18.40 19.46
C ASN A 141 25.70 -17.71 18.43
N GLU A 142 24.41 -17.62 18.74
CA GLU A 142 23.42 -16.92 17.94
C GLU A 142 22.78 -15.77 18.72
N LEU A 143 22.76 -14.60 18.07
CA LEU A 143 22.15 -13.39 18.61
C LEU A 143 20.63 -13.55 18.65
N VAL A 144 20.07 -14.22 17.64
CA VAL A 144 18.64 -14.56 17.57
C VAL A 144 18.50 -15.96 16.98
N ARG A 145 17.71 -16.81 17.65
CA ARG A 145 17.07 -17.99 17.05
C ARG A 145 15.57 -17.86 17.26
N LEU A 146 14.81 -17.62 16.19
CA LEU A 146 13.35 -17.48 16.22
C LEU A 146 12.70 -18.86 16.06
N TYR A 147 11.97 -19.27 17.10
CA TYR A 147 11.26 -20.54 17.18
C TYR A 147 9.77 -20.37 16.90
N TYR A 148 9.19 -21.38 16.25
CA TYR A 148 7.76 -21.68 16.25
C TYR A 148 7.56 -23.02 16.97
N ASP A 149 6.64 -23.09 17.93
CA ASP A 149 6.33 -24.31 18.69
C ASP A 149 4.93 -24.88 18.43
N SER A 150 4.70 -26.11 18.89
CA SER A 150 3.44 -26.84 18.68
C SER A 150 2.22 -26.27 19.41
N ASN A 151 2.39 -25.21 20.21
CA ASN A 151 1.29 -24.46 20.81
C ASN A 151 0.98 -23.17 20.03
N GLY A 152 1.59 -22.95 18.86
CA GLY A 152 1.44 -21.72 18.08
C GLY A 152 2.22 -20.52 18.61
N HIS A 153 3.11 -20.74 19.59
CA HIS A 153 3.93 -19.67 20.14
C HIS A 153 5.16 -19.40 19.28
N LEU A 154 5.42 -18.12 19.04
CA LEU A 154 6.66 -17.58 18.53
C LEU A 154 7.44 -16.89 19.65
N TYR A 155 8.70 -17.26 19.74
CA TYR A 155 9.64 -16.74 20.73
C TYR A 155 11.04 -16.85 20.15
N PHE A 156 11.97 -16.07 20.69
CA PHE A 156 13.36 -16.19 20.30
C PHE A 156 14.27 -16.45 21.49
N ARG A 157 15.44 -17.01 21.19
CA ARG A 157 16.55 -17.11 22.13
C ARG A 157 17.70 -16.22 21.70
N ASN A 158 18.39 -15.65 22.69
CA ASN A 158 19.64 -14.91 22.51
C ASN A 158 20.66 -15.50 23.48
N ASP A 159 21.79 -15.99 22.97
CA ASP A 159 22.79 -16.71 23.77
C ASP A 159 23.59 -15.87 24.74
N ILE A 160 23.72 -14.57 24.45
CA ILE A 160 24.56 -13.67 25.21
C ILE A 160 23.81 -12.36 25.38
N VAL A 161 23.04 -12.26 26.46
CA VAL A 161 22.29 -11.06 26.82
C VAL A 161 22.45 -10.77 28.31
N GLY A 162 21.99 -9.59 28.75
CA GLY A 162 22.10 -9.18 30.15
C GLY A 162 23.55 -8.94 30.60
N THR A 163 23.77 -8.84 31.90
CA THR A 163 25.12 -8.72 32.49
C THR A 163 25.73 -10.06 32.87
N ASP A 164 24.94 -11.13 32.83
CA ASP A 164 25.35 -12.49 33.15
C ASP A 164 25.84 -13.28 31.93
N ASN A 165 25.61 -12.76 30.71
CA ASN A 165 26.11 -13.32 29.44
C ASN A 165 25.62 -14.76 29.20
N ASN A 166 24.38 -15.06 29.59
CA ASN A 166 23.75 -16.37 29.40
C ASN A 166 22.66 -16.33 28.31
N GLU A 167 22.23 -17.52 27.89
CA GLU A 167 21.08 -17.69 27.02
C GLU A 167 19.79 -17.34 27.76
N HIS A 168 18.94 -16.52 27.13
CA HIS A 168 17.61 -16.22 27.63
C HIS A 168 16.53 -16.38 26.56
N VAL A 169 15.31 -16.69 27.00
CA VAL A 169 14.12 -16.88 26.17
C VAL A 169 13.23 -15.64 26.23
N PHE A 170 12.78 -15.17 25.07
CA PHE A 170 11.89 -14.01 24.93
C PHE A 170 10.66 -14.41 24.11
N TYR A 171 9.51 -14.49 24.77
CA TYR A 171 8.24 -14.66 24.06
C TYR A 171 7.84 -13.36 23.36
N LEU A 172 7.31 -13.49 22.15
CA LEU A 172 6.71 -12.38 21.44
C LEU A 172 5.27 -12.22 21.93
N THR A 173 4.93 -11.01 22.36
CA THR A 173 3.63 -10.74 22.98
C THR A 173 2.98 -9.48 22.42
N ASN A 174 1.64 -9.49 22.37
CA ASN A 174 0.82 -8.32 22.15
C ASN A 174 0.03 -8.07 23.43
N ASN A 175 0.24 -6.94 24.10
CA ASN A 175 -0.42 -6.62 25.38
C ASN A 175 -0.27 -7.71 26.47
N GLY A 176 0.82 -8.48 26.43
CA GLY A 176 1.12 -9.58 27.35
C GLY A 176 0.61 -10.95 26.91
N ASP A 177 -0.21 -11.03 25.87
CA ASP A 177 -0.67 -12.29 25.28
C ASP A 177 0.35 -12.81 24.27
N LYS A 178 0.67 -14.11 24.33
CA LYS A 178 1.56 -14.78 23.37
C LYS A 178 0.86 -14.92 22.00
N THR A 179 1.64 -15.17 20.95
CA THR A 179 1.09 -15.55 19.64
C THR A 179 0.33 -16.88 19.73
N ASP A 180 -0.64 -17.10 18.85
CA ASP A 180 -1.44 -18.33 18.80
C ASP A 180 -1.65 -18.73 17.33
N VAL A 181 -0.55 -19.05 16.64
CA VAL A 181 -0.52 -19.26 15.18
C VAL A 181 -0.69 -20.74 14.83
N ASP A 182 -1.74 -21.09 14.11
CA ASP A 182 -2.03 -22.47 13.73
C ASP A 182 -1.05 -23.02 12.66
N LEU A 183 -0.92 -24.35 12.57
CA LEU A 183 -0.16 -24.96 11.46
C LEU A 183 -0.82 -24.62 10.11
N GLY A 184 -0.02 -24.15 9.16
CA GLY A 184 -0.48 -23.68 7.86
C GLY A 184 -1.02 -22.25 7.87
N GLU A 185 -1.16 -21.62 9.04
CA GLU A 185 -1.42 -20.19 9.14
C GLU A 185 -0.17 -19.40 8.78
N MET A 186 -0.37 -18.30 8.05
CA MET A 186 0.71 -17.43 7.64
C MET A 186 1.00 -16.43 8.75
N PHE A 187 2.28 -16.20 8.98
CA PHE A 187 2.76 -15.11 9.79
C PHE A 187 4.03 -14.53 9.18
N SER A 188 4.41 -13.39 9.68
CA SER A 188 5.57 -12.66 9.18
C SER A 188 6.45 -12.28 10.34
N TYR A 189 7.77 -12.33 10.18
CA TYR A 189 8.70 -11.85 11.18
C TYR A 189 9.65 -10.80 10.62
N ARG A 190 10.10 -9.90 11.48
CA ARG A 190 11.20 -8.98 11.24
C ARG A 190 12.20 -9.10 12.38
N ILE A 191 13.46 -9.28 12.00
CA ILE A 191 14.59 -9.32 12.92
C ILE A 191 15.54 -8.20 12.48
N SER A 192 15.80 -7.23 13.34
CA SER A 192 16.73 -6.13 13.06
C SER A 192 17.70 -5.93 14.21
N ALA A 193 18.99 -5.82 13.90
CA ALA A 193 20.04 -5.55 14.87
C ALA A 193 20.86 -4.36 14.39
N VAL A 194 20.88 -3.29 15.19
CA VAL A 194 21.56 -2.03 14.85
C VAL A 194 22.32 -1.48 16.05
N GLU A 195 23.55 -1.06 15.82
CA GLU A 195 24.29 -0.21 16.77
C GLU A 195 23.87 1.25 16.58
N THR A 196 23.38 1.89 17.63
CA THR A 196 23.12 3.35 17.61
C THR A 196 24.09 4.06 18.56
N PRO A 197 24.37 5.36 18.35
CA PRO A 197 25.20 6.16 19.26
C PRO A 197 24.71 6.18 20.72
N GLU A 198 23.44 5.84 20.97
CA GLU A 198 22.79 5.91 22.28
C GLU A 198 22.45 4.52 22.89
N LYS A 199 22.52 3.42 22.11
CA LYS A 199 22.41 1.99 22.51
C LYS A 199 22.49 1.01 21.32
N ASN A 200 22.93 -0.23 21.54
CA ASN A 200 22.73 -1.32 20.58
C ASN A 200 21.28 -1.87 20.71
N GLY A 201 20.51 -1.76 19.64
CA GLY A 201 19.10 -2.15 19.56
C GLY A 201 18.90 -3.48 18.85
N LEU A 202 18.12 -4.36 19.44
CA LEU A 202 17.56 -5.56 18.78
C LEU A 202 16.05 -5.39 18.68
N THR A 203 15.51 -5.63 17.49
CA THR A 203 14.07 -5.69 17.26
C THR A 203 13.75 -7.08 16.73
N VAL A 204 12.87 -7.81 17.44
CA VAL A 204 12.28 -9.06 16.95
C VAL A 204 10.78 -8.90 17.06
N GLN A 205 10.14 -8.85 15.89
CA GLN A 205 8.72 -8.62 15.75
C GLN A 205 8.09 -9.74 14.94
N VAL A 206 6.86 -10.09 15.28
CA VAL A 206 6.02 -11.00 14.51
C VAL A 206 4.68 -10.34 14.27
N PHE A 207 4.20 -10.39 13.03
CA PHE A 207 2.81 -10.11 12.74
C PHE A 207 2.08 -11.40 12.44
N ALA A 208 0.98 -11.62 13.16
CA ALA A 208 0.08 -12.73 12.99
C ALA A 208 -1.33 -12.29 13.40
N ASP A 209 -2.36 -12.87 12.77
CA ASP A 209 -3.76 -12.72 13.19
C ASP A 209 -4.24 -11.26 13.30
N GLY A 210 -3.70 -10.37 12.47
CA GLY A 210 -4.02 -8.95 12.51
C GLY A 210 -3.31 -8.16 13.62
N LYS A 211 -2.32 -8.73 14.32
CA LYS A 211 -1.67 -8.15 15.49
C LYS A 211 -0.15 -8.19 15.39
N LEU A 212 0.49 -7.13 15.89
CA LEU A 212 1.93 -7.05 16.06
C LEU A 212 2.36 -7.56 17.45
N TYR A 213 3.32 -8.48 17.48
CA TYR A 213 3.88 -9.11 18.67
C TYR A 213 5.36 -8.77 18.80
N GLU A 214 5.80 -8.40 20.00
CA GLU A 214 7.16 -7.95 20.24
C GLU A 214 7.77 -8.61 21.48
N GLY A 215 9.09 -8.80 21.46
CA GLY A 215 9.85 -9.23 22.63
C GLY A 215 10.06 -8.06 23.59
N THR A 216 9.76 -8.24 24.88
CA THR A 216 9.92 -7.18 25.90
C THR A 216 10.99 -7.53 26.93
N VAL A 217 10.77 -8.57 27.72
CA VAL A 217 11.69 -9.05 28.78
C VAL A 217 11.89 -10.56 28.71
N ALA A 218 13.01 -11.03 29.27
CA ALA A 218 13.29 -12.46 29.33
C ALA A 218 12.29 -13.17 30.24
N GLU A 219 11.83 -14.35 29.84
CA GLU A 219 10.86 -15.17 30.58
C GLU A 219 11.36 -15.51 31.99
N ASP A 220 12.65 -15.81 32.11
CA ASP A 220 13.29 -16.23 33.36
C ASP A 220 13.89 -15.06 34.16
N ASN A 221 13.98 -13.86 33.57
CA ASN A 221 14.55 -12.69 34.22
C ASN A 221 13.99 -11.36 33.68
N ALA A 222 13.02 -10.78 34.38
CA ALA A 222 12.35 -9.52 34.02
C ALA A 222 13.28 -8.28 33.98
N THR A 223 14.54 -8.38 34.39
CA THR A 223 15.52 -7.27 34.28
C THR A 223 16.28 -7.27 32.96
N ILE A 224 16.23 -8.39 32.22
CA ILE A 224 16.86 -8.56 30.92
C ILE A 224 15.86 -8.19 29.84
N ASN A 225 16.22 -7.23 28.99
CA ASN A 225 15.33 -6.67 27.97
C ASN A 225 15.71 -7.22 26.59
N ALA A 226 14.71 -7.70 25.85
CA ALA A 226 14.83 -8.22 24.49
C ALA A 226 15.49 -7.25 23.52
N THR A 227 15.29 -5.94 23.75
CA THR A 227 15.71 -4.89 22.82
C THR A 227 17.17 -4.45 22.97
N LYS A 228 17.91 -4.99 23.95
CA LYS A 228 19.29 -4.59 24.22
C LYS A 228 20.27 -5.67 23.79
N ILE A 229 21.16 -5.32 22.88
CA ILE A 229 22.25 -6.21 22.48
C ILE A 229 23.43 -6.04 23.45
N ASN A 230 23.96 -7.17 23.91
CA ASN A 230 25.15 -7.21 24.75
C ASN A 230 26.39 -6.74 23.97
N THR A 231 27.27 -5.98 24.62
CA THR A 231 28.52 -5.47 24.02
C THR A 231 29.45 -6.57 23.50
N ALA A 232 29.29 -7.82 23.96
CA ALA A 232 30.02 -8.98 23.45
C ALA A 232 29.82 -9.20 21.94
N TRP A 233 28.68 -8.77 21.39
CA TRP A 233 28.35 -8.90 19.97
C TRP A 233 28.99 -7.83 19.08
N GLU A 234 29.47 -6.71 19.63
CA GLU A 234 29.98 -5.57 18.84
C GLU A 234 31.16 -5.94 17.93
N SER A 235 31.99 -6.87 18.38
CA SER A 235 33.16 -7.33 17.61
C SER A 235 32.85 -8.48 16.65
N ASP A 236 31.68 -9.12 16.81
CA ASP A 236 31.34 -10.34 16.08
C ASP A 236 31.05 -10.05 14.60
N SER A 237 31.16 -11.07 13.76
CA SER A 237 30.75 -11.00 12.36
C SER A 237 29.45 -11.77 12.20
N LEU A 238 28.39 -11.09 11.79
CA LEU A 238 27.02 -11.60 11.80
C LEU A 238 26.59 -12.04 10.39
N TYR A 239 25.70 -13.02 10.34
CA TYR A 239 25.02 -13.43 9.10
C TYR A 239 23.62 -13.98 9.39
N PHE A 240 22.72 -13.80 8.44
CA PHE A 240 21.36 -14.31 8.50
C PHE A 240 21.26 -15.78 8.12
N LYS A 241 20.25 -16.45 8.69
CA LYS A 241 19.81 -17.79 8.29
C LYS A 241 18.30 -17.87 8.29
N ALA A 242 17.72 -18.57 7.31
CA ALA A 242 16.28 -18.77 7.19
C ALA A 242 15.97 -20.14 6.58
N GLY A 243 14.95 -20.82 7.08
CA GLY A 243 14.56 -22.14 6.57
C GLY A 243 13.90 -23.00 7.65
N ALA A 244 14.22 -24.29 7.66
CA ALA A 244 13.71 -25.25 8.63
C ALA A 244 14.87 -25.92 9.39
N TYR A 245 15.22 -25.35 10.55
CA TYR A 245 16.20 -25.91 11.47
C TYR A 245 15.50 -26.58 12.66
N LEU A 246 15.71 -27.88 12.86
CA LEU A 246 14.95 -28.64 13.85
C LEU A 246 15.33 -28.26 15.28
N GLY A 247 14.36 -28.38 16.20
CA GLY A 247 14.61 -28.33 17.64
C GLY A 247 14.47 -29.68 18.34
N VAL A 248 14.66 -30.79 17.60
CA VAL A 248 14.67 -32.17 18.12
C VAL A 248 15.81 -32.98 17.48
N GLU A 249 16.58 -33.69 18.31
CA GLU A 249 17.75 -34.46 17.89
C GLU A 249 17.36 -35.77 17.18
N ALA A 250 18.27 -36.29 16.36
CA ALA A 250 18.12 -37.59 15.72
C ALA A 250 17.93 -38.70 16.78
N GLY A 251 16.94 -39.57 16.59
CA GLY A 251 16.60 -40.62 17.56
C GLY A 251 15.79 -40.17 18.79
N GLU A 252 15.57 -38.87 19.01
CA GLU A 252 14.68 -38.34 20.06
C GLU A 252 13.29 -37.95 19.52
N GLY A 253 13.13 -37.92 18.19
CA GLY A 253 11.90 -37.57 17.51
C GLY A 253 11.61 -38.43 16.28
N THR A 254 10.46 -38.18 15.66
CA THR A 254 10.09 -38.76 14.36
C THR A 254 9.45 -37.69 13.46
N GLY A 255 9.34 -37.97 12.17
CA GLY A 255 8.67 -37.06 11.22
C GLY A 255 9.63 -36.01 10.63
N ARG A 256 9.09 -34.83 10.34
CA ARG A 256 9.82 -33.73 9.68
C ARG A 256 9.24 -32.37 10.07
N ALA A 257 10.05 -31.33 9.95
CA ALA A 257 9.54 -29.97 9.80
C ALA A 257 9.28 -29.67 8.33
N LYS A 258 8.20 -28.96 8.03
CA LYS A 258 7.93 -28.38 6.72
C LYS A 258 7.59 -26.90 6.89
N VAL A 259 8.39 -26.04 6.28
CA VAL A 259 8.24 -24.58 6.34
C VAL A 259 8.18 -24.04 4.93
N VAL A 260 7.19 -23.19 4.65
CA VAL A 260 6.94 -22.65 3.30
C VAL A 260 7.08 -21.14 3.36
N PHE A 261 8.11 -20.62 2.72
CA PHE A 261 8.38 -19.18 2.61
C PHE A 261 7.71 -18.62 1.36
N LYS A 262 7.06 -17.47 1.55
CA LYS A 262 6.37 -16.68 0.52
C LYS A 262 7.09 -15.37 0.23
N GLY A 263 7.82 -14.85 1.23
CA GLY A 263 8.75 -13.73 1.12
C GLY A 263 9.94 -13.95 2.03
N LEU A 264 11.11 -13.45 1.62
CA LEU A 264 12.34 -13.44 2.40
C LEU A 264 13.24 -12.32 1.88
N ASP A 265 13.52 -11.35 2.73
CA ASP A 265 14.35 -10.20 2.41
C ASP A 265 15.40 -9.96 3.49
N ILE A 266 16.55 -9.42 3.07
CA ILE A 266 17.67 -9.02 3.94
C ILE A 266 18.14 -7.62 3.57
N GLY A 267 18.59 -6.84 4.55
CA GLY A 267 19.09 -5.48 4.34
C GLY A 267 20.25 -5.16 5.27
N HIS A 268 21.38 -4.73 4.69
CA HIS A 268 22.53 -4.13 5.38
C HIS A 268 23.43 -3.43 4.34
N PRO A 269 24.39 -2.56 4.73
CA PRO A 269 25.32 -1.96 3.76
C PRO A 269 26.07 -3.01 2.93
N GLY A 270 25.99 -2.92 1.59
CA GLY A 270 26.68 -3.82 0.65
C GLY A 270 25.84 -4.91 -0.01
N THR A 271 24.55 -5.06 0.33
CA THR A 271 23.59 -5.77 -0.52
C THR A 271 23.02 -4.82 -1.56
N ASP A 272 23.16 -5.16 -2.85
CA ASP A 272 22.44 -4.54 -3.96
C ASP A 272 21.08 -5.25 -3.95
N THR A 273 20.18 -4.88 -3.03
CA THR A 273 18.89 -5.56 -2.86
C THR A 273 18.05 -5.27 -4.10
N LYS A 274 18.06 -6.21 -5.05
CA LYS A 274 16.92 -6.34 -5.94
C LYS A 274 15.80 -6.90 -5.08
N ILE A 275 14.87 -6.03 -4.72
CA ILE A 275 13.58 -6.39 -4.14
C ILE A 275 13.08 -7.59 -4.93
N ALA A 276 12.86 -8.71 -4.24
CA ALA A 276 12.30 -9.90 -4.86
C ALA A 276 10.80 -9.64 -5.09
N THR A 277 10.51 -8.78 -6.06
CA THR A 277 9.15 -8.40 -6.45
C THR A 277 8.50 -9.58 -7.15
N GLY A 278 7.56 -10.20 -6.45
CA GLY A 278 6.74 -11.24 -7.04
C GLY A 278 5.74 -11.80 -6.04
N ASP A 279 4.89 -10.93 -5.47
CA ASP A 279 3.50 -11.18 -5.04
C ASP A 279 3.05 -10.45 -3.76
N GLY A 280 3.82 -9.53 -3.17
CA GLY A 280 3.34 -8.72 -2.03
C GLY A 280 2.99 -9.53 -0.76
N LEU A 281 3.48 -10.76 -0.65
CA LEU A 281 3.13 -11.69 0.43
C LEU A 281 4.02 -11.59 1.66
N ASP A 282 4.96 -10.63 1.76
CA ASP A 282 5.61 -10.34 3.05
C ASP A 282 4.77 -9.31 3.81
N PHE A 283 4.33 -9.55 5.06
CA PHE A 283 3.65 -8.49 5.84
C PHE A 283 4.59 -7.32 6.14
N TRP A 284 5.90 -7.57 6.14
CA TRP A 284 6.93 -6.54 6.20
C TRP A 284 7.30 -5.97 4.82
N ASN A 285 6.72 -6.54 3.73
CA ASN A 285 6.57 -5.93 2.40
C ASN A 285 5.08 -5.64 2.05
N LEU A 286 4.19 -5.51 3.04
CA LEU A 286 3.42 -4.28 2.97
C LEU A 286 4.53 -3.24 2.96
N ASP A 287 4.52 -2.32 2.00
CA ASP A 287 5.11 -1.06 2.37
C ASP A 287 4.41 -0.70 3.71
N GLU A 288 5.07 -0.95 4.85
CA GLU A 288 5.37 0.18 5.70
C GLU A 288 5.82 1.25 4.74
N PRO A 289 5.30 2.48 4.86
CA PRO A 289 5.89 3.62 4.20
C PRO A 289 7.33 3.38 3.98
N THR A 290 7.75 3.25 2.70
CA THR A 290 9.17 3.17 2.40
C THR A 290 9.77 4.19 3.31
N GLU A 291 10.52 3.73 4.33
CA GLU A 291 11.30 4.62 5.16
C GLU A 291 11.96 5.56 4.16
N PRO A 292 11.82 6.89 4.34
CA PRO A 292 12.15 7.85 3.31
C PRO A 292 13.54 7.53 2.77
N PRO A 293 13.77 7.69 1.45
CA PRO A 293 15.07 7.41 0.86
C PRO A 293 16.15 8.08 1.71
N GLU A 294 17.18 7.30 2.09
CA GLU A 294 18.25 7.70 3.01
C GLU A 294 18.89 9.04 2.63
N THR A 295 18.33 10.17 3.09
CA THR A 295 19.01 11.46 3.20
C THR A 295 18.38 12.32 4.30
N GLY A 296 18.67 11.98 5.56
CA GLY A 296 18.45 12.89 6.70
C GLY A 296 17.17 12.62 7.49
N ASP A 297 17.24 12.87 8.81
CA ASP A 297 16.11 12.88 9.75
C ASP A 297 15.03 13.83 9.21
N PRO A 298 13.84 13.33 8.78
CA PRO A 298 12.81 14.18 8.19
C PRO A 298 12.41 15.26 9.18
N SER A 299 12.27 16.49 8.69
CA SER A 299 11.99 17.60 9.60
C SER A 299 10.54 17.49 10.10
N ARG A 300 10.34 17.66 11.42
CA ARG A 300 9.02 17.44 12.06
C ARG A 300 8.25 18.74 12.19
N ILE A 301 7.06 18.79 11.61
CA ILE A 301 6.10 19.89 11.71
C ILE A 301 4.89 19.40 12.51
N LEU A 302 4.60 20.04 13.65
CA LEU A 302 3.55 19.61 14.57
C LEU A 302 2.57 20.75 14.82
N GLY A 303 1.29 20.44 14.65
CA GLY A 303 0.15 21.24 15.08
C GLY A 303 -0.11 21.16 16.58
N ASP A 304 -1.16 21.86 16.99
CA ASP A 304 -1.67 21.88 18.37
C ASP A 304 -2.97 21.08 18.54
N ALA A 305 -4.08 21.70 18.92
CA ALA A 305 -5.35 21.01 19.17
C ALA A 305 -6.54 21.78 18.60
N GLY A 306 -6.28 22.72 17.71
CA GLY A 306 -7.31 23.37 16.92
C GLY A 306 -6.82 23.52 15.49
N ASP A 307 -7.70 24.03 14.64
CA ASP A 307 -7.50 24.13 13.20
C ASP A 307 -6.18 24.81 12.83
N ASN A 308 -5.29 24.06 12.18
CA ASN A 308 -3.95 24.45 11.81
C ASN A 308 -3.77 24.50 10.30
N VAL A 309 -2.84 25.34 9.86
CA VAL A 309 -2.34 25.34 8.48
C VAL A 309 -0.85 25.06 8.54
N LEU A 310 -0.47 23.85 8.18
CA LEU A 310 0.89 23.33 8.26
C LEU A 310 1.43 23.11 6.85
N THR A 311 2.66 23.59 6.59
CA THR A 311 3.26 23.55 5.26
C THR A 311 4.72 23.14 5.35
N GLY A 312 5.08 22.07 4.65
CA GLY A 312 6.41 21.52 4.44
C GLY A 312 7.24 22.29 3.41
N GLY A 313 8.41 21.75 3.11
CA GLY A 313 9.46 22.30 2.26
C GLY A 313 9.56 21.59 0.92
N ASN A 314 10.79 21.33 0.46
CA ASN A 314 11.02 20.45 -0.70
C ASN A 314 11.83 19.20 -0.27
N ASP A 315 11.97 19.01 1.04
CA ASP A 315 12.72 17.92 1.67
C ASP A 315 11.69 16.95 2.27
N ALA A 316 12.11 15.77 2.73
CA ALA A 316 11.18 14.85 3.38
C ALA A 316 10.77 15.35 4.77
N GLU A 317 9.47 15.45 5.04
CA GLU A 317 8.88 15.95 6.27
C GLU A 317 7.92 14.95 6.96
N GLU A 318 7.84 15.06 8.28
CA GLU A 318 6.75 14.48 9.08
C GLU A 318 5.83 15.61 9.54
N ILE A 319 4.61 15.69 9.02
CA ILE A 319 3.62 16.71 9.33
C ILE A 319 2.45 16.08 10.13
N LYS A 320 2.16 16.59 11.33
CA LYS A 320 1.02 16.15 12.17
C LYS A 320 0.08 17.31 12.49
N GLY A 321 -1.19 17.19 12.13
CA GLY A 321 -2.28 18.10 12.49
C GLY A 321 -2.66 18.00 13.97
N ARG A 322 -3.08 16.79 14.38
CA ARG A 322 -3.61 16.41 15.71
C ARG A 322 -5.12 16.58 15.84
N GLU A 323 -5.57 17.42 16.77
CA GLU A 323 -7.01 17.67 16.92
C GLU A 323 -7.34 18.96 16.16
N GLY A 324 -8.47 18.99 15.47
CA GLY A 324 -8.93 20.17 14.72
C GLY A 324 -9.08 19.86 13.25
N ASN A 325 -9.68 20.79 12.51
CA ASN A 325 -9.83 20.65 11.06
C ASN A 325 -8.61 21.30 10.40
N ASP A 326 -7.62 20.51 10.04
CA ASP A 326 -6.30 20.96 9.63
C ASP A 326 -6.13 21.02 8.11
N ILE A 327 -5.22 21.87 7.66
CA ILE A 327 -4.72 21.90 6.28
C ILE A 327 -3.24 21.54 6.32
N LEU A 328 -2.90 20.37 5.78
CA LEU A 328 -1.55 19.83 5.72
C LEU A 328 -1.05 19.84 4.28
N THR A 329 0.12 20.46 4.04
CA THR A 329 0.72 20.51 2.71
C THR A 329 2.20 20.11 2.78
N GLY A 330 2.61 19.05 2.09
CA GLY A 330 4.01 18.62 2.01
C GLY A 330 4.86 19.47 1.05
N ASN A 331 4.28 19.78 -0.12
CA ASN A 331 4.86 20.43 -1.29
C ASN A 331 5.79 19.54 -2.11
N GLY A 332 6.94 19.15 -1.60
CA GLY A 332 7.80 18.23 -2.32
C GLY A 332 8.77 17.52 -1.41
N GLY A 333 9.28 16.38 -1.85
CA GLY A 333 9.92 15.44 -0.93
C GLY A 333 9.03 14.21 -0.76
N ASN A 334 9.46 13.25 0.06
CA ASN A 334 8.63 12.09 0.38
C ASN A 334 8.12 12.30 1.80
N ASP A 335 6.91 12.81 1.91
CA ASP A 335 6.36 13.32 3.15
C ASP A 335 5.44 12.31 3.84
N ILE A 336 5.28 12.47 5.15
CA ILE A 336 4.30 11.75 5.97
C ILE A 336 3.35 12.77 6.57
N LEU A 337 2.08 12.77 6.14
CA LEU A 337 1.03 13.66 6.61
C LEU A 337 0.01 12.88 7.44
N TRP A 338 -0.18 13.33 8.68
CA TRP A 338 -1.15 12.79 9.64
C TRP A 338 -2.12 13.88 10.10
N GLY A 339 -3.38 13.78 9.69
CA GLY A 339 -4.46 14.65 10.20
C GLY A 339 -4.77 14.38 11.67
N GLU A 340 -4.95 13.10 12.01
CA GLU A 340 -5.41 12.54 13.28
C GLU A 340 -6.92 12.70 13.53
N ASN A 341 -7.41 13.75 14.20
CA ASN A 341 -8.83 13.92 14.53
C ASN A 341 -9.37 15.26 14.01
N GLY A 342 -10.40 15.19 13.17
CA GLY A 342 -11.06 16.36 12.58
C GLY A 342 -11.30 16.13 11.10
N ASP A 343 -11.94 17.09 10.44
CA ASP A 343 -12.12 17.04 8.99
C ASP A 343 -10.91 17.74 8.34
N ASP A 344 -9.94 16.95 7.87
CA ASP A 344 -8.63 17.43 7.44
C ASP A 344 -8.50 17.53 5.90
N LEU A 345 -7.71 18.48 5.42
CA LEU A 345 -7.28 18.58 4.02
C LEU A 345 -5.80 18.23 3.89
N LEU A 346 -5.49 17.14 3.19
CA LEU A 346 -4.15 16.64 2.97
C LEU A 346 -3.72 16.83 1.51
N ILE A 347 -2.59 17.51 1.31
CA ILE A 347 -1.94 17.74 0.01
C ILE A 347 -0.49 17.25 0.15
N GLY A 348 -0.16 16.08 -0.39
CA GLY A 348 1.21 15.57 -0.41
C GLY A 348 2.13 16.53 -1.18
N GLY A 349 1.84 16.66 -2.47
CA GLY A 349 2.68 17.44 -3.38
C GLY A 349 3.59 16.50 -4.14
N ALA A 350 4.75 16.98 -4.60
CA ALA A 350 5.61 16.20 -5.48
C ALA A 350 6.53 15.24 -4.71
N GLY A 351 6.33 13.95 -4.90
CA GLY A 351 7.24 12.93 -4.41
C GLY A 351 6.50 11.63 -4.20
N ARG A 352 6.88 10.88 -3.17
CA ARG A 352 6.11 9.72 -2.73
C ARG A 352 5.63 9.98 -1.32
N ASP A 353 4.38 10.39 -1.21
CA ASP A 353 3.80 10.85 0.04
C ASP A 353 2.91 9.81 0.69
N TRP A 354 2.80 9.93 2.01
CA TRP A 354 2.01 9.09 2.88
C TRP A 354 0.96 9.91 3.56
N LEU A 355 -0.29 9.72 3.14
CA LEU A 355 -1.40 10.55 3.54
C LEU A 355 -2.36 9.73 4.41
N LYS A 356 -2.60 10.19 5.62
CA LYS A 356 -3.55 9.58 6.54
C LYS A 356 -4.31 10.70 7.25
N GLY A 357 -5.57 10.88 6.87
CA GLY A 357 -6.50 11.83 7.48
C GLY A 357 -6.77 11.42 8.92
N GLY A 358 -7.54 10.35 9.14
CA GLY A 358 -7.69 9.74 10.46
C GLY A 358 -9.15 9.57 10.82
N ASN A 359 -9.62 10.24 11.87
CA ASN A 359 -11.03 10.28 12.21
C ASN A 359 -11.64 11.60 11.73
N GLY A 360 -12.69 11.54 10.92
CA GLY A 360 -13.40 12.70 10.40
C GLY A 360 -13.67 12.51 8.91
N ALA A 361 -14.27 13.50 8.27
CA ALA A 361 -14.46 13.52 6.83
C ALA A 361 -13.27 14.22 6.17
N ASP A 362 -12.29 13.44 5.71
CA ASP A 362 -11.01 13.95 5.23
C ASP A 362 -10.99 14.14 3.70
N ILE A 363 -10.21 15.10 3.22
CA ILE A 363 -10.01 15.38 1.80
C ILE A 363 -8.55 15.16 1.41
N TYR A 364 -8.31 14.28 0.45
CA TYR A 364 -7.01 14.02 -0.15
C TYR A 364 -6.95 14.67 -1.54
N LYS A 365 -6.15 15.73 -1.70
CA LYS A 365 -6.19 16.55 -2.91
C LYS A 365 -4.96 16.39 -3.79
N PHE A 366 -5.20 16.11 -5.08
CA PHE A 366 -4.19 16.11 -6.13
C PHE A 366 -4.48 17.22 -7.14
N SER A 367 -3.47 18.01 -7.46
CA SER A 367 -3.59 19.18 -8.34
C SER A 367 -2.68 19.09 -9.57
N SER A 368 -1.76 18.13 -9.63
CA SER A 368 -0.92 17.89 -10.79
C SER A 368 -0.49 16.42 -10.96
N LEU A 369 -0.09 16.05 -12.18
CA LEU A 369 0.53 14.74 -12.45
C LEU A 369 1.85 14.55 -11.68
N ARG A 370 2.53 15.61 -11.24
CA ARG A 370 3.74 15.49 -10.41
C ARG A 370 3.44 15.13 -8.97
N ASP A 371 2.19 15.26 -8.56
CA ASP A 371 1.80 14.94 -7.20
C ASP A 371 1.85 13.41 -7.01
N SER A 372 1.41 12.64 -8.01
CA SER A 372 1.44 11.17 -7.93
C SER A 372 1.50 10.54 -9.31
N PHE A 373 2.58 9.82 -9.61
CA PHE A 373 2.73 9.16 -10.92
C PHE A 373 3.57 7.89 -10.88
N ARG A 374 3.34 7.04 -11.88
CA ARG A 374 4.20 5.92 -12.21
C ARG A 374 4.94 6.18 -13.51
N ASP A 375 6.26 6.05 -13.46
CA ASP A 375 7.12 5.99 -14.65
C ASP A 375 7.25 4.53 -15.11
N THR A 376 6.80 4.25 -16.33
CA THR A 376 6.81 2.90 -16.91
C THR A 376 8.11 2.53 -17.61
N ASP A 377 8.92 3.52 -17.98
CA ASP A 377 10.16 3.33 -18.73
C ASP A 377 11.33 3.06 -17.78
N ASP A 378 11.41 3.82 -16.67
CA ASP A 378 12.46 3.67 -15.66
C ASP A 378 12.01 2.86 -14.42
N ASN A 379 10.75 2.41 -14.41
CA ASN A 379 10.10 1.71 -13.29
C ASN A 379 10.24 2.47 -11.96
N ILE A 380 10.29 3.80 -12.02
CA ILE A 380 10.28 4.69 -10.87
C ILE A 380 8.83 4.81 -10.40
N LEU A 381 8.62 4.54 -9.12
CA LEU A 381 7.32 4.63 -8.49
C LEU A 381 7.31 5.88 -7.61
N SER A 382 6.66 6.94 -8.07
CA SER A 382 6.43 8.19 -7.33
C SER A 382 4.93 8.42 -7.16
N TYR A 383 4.22 7.33 -6.89
CA TYR A 383 2.80 7.38 -6.59
C TYR A 383 2.59 7.44 -5.09
N ASP A 384 1.59 8.19 -4.65
CA ASP A 384 1.26 8.40 -3.25
C ASP A 384 0.46 7.23 -2.67
N ALA A 385 0.47 7.18 -1.34
CA ALA A 385 -0.23 6.23 -0.51
C ALA A 385 -1.27 6.95 0.34
N ILE A 386 -2.54 6.56 0.21
CA ILE A 386 -3.60 6.96 1.15
C ILE A 386 -3.90 5.78 2.08
N VAL A 387 -3.82 6.03 3.37
CA VAL A 387 -3.91 5.03 4.43
C VAL A 387 -5.11 5.34 5.34
N GLN A 388 -5.91 4.31 5.66
CA GLN A 388 -7.16 4.42 6.42
C GLN A 388 -8.31 5.21 5.75
N PHE A 389 -8.41 5.17 4.42
CA PHE A 389 -9.51 5.80 3.70
C PHE A 389 -10.89 5.25 4.12
N ALA A 390 -11.80 6.13 4.54
CA ALA A 390 -13.16 5.79 4.91
C ALA A 390 -14.15 6.11 3.77
N SER A 391 -14.37 5.16 2.85
CA SER A 391 -15.32 5.35 1.74
C SER A 391 -16.72 5.75 2.22
N GLY A 392 -17.29 6.76 1.56
CA GLY A 392 -18.56 7.41 1.92
C GLY A 392 -18.45 8.46 3.04
N GLU A 393 -17.26 8.70 3.58
CA GLU A 393 -16.95 9.77 4.55
C GLU A 393 -15.80 10.64 4.03
N ASP A 394 -14.69 10.01 3.65
CA ASP A 394 -13.53 10.65 3.03
C ASP A 394 -13.72 10.90 1.53
N ILE A 395 -12.98 11.88 1.01
CA ILE A 395 -13.06 12.34 -0.38
C ILE A 395 -11.67 12.45 -1.01
N ILE A 396 -11.57 12.04 -2.27
CA ILE A 396 -10.39 12.26 -3.11
C ILE A 396 -10.69 13.41 -4.09
N ASP A 397 -10.03 14.55 -3.91
CA ASP A 397 -10.21 15.72 -4.75
C ASP A 397 -9.24 15.71 -5.95
N LEU A 398 -9.80 15.47 -7.14
CA LEU A 398 -9.12 15.46 -8.44
C LEU A 398 -9.61 16.58 -9.36
N SER A 399 -10.28 17.59 -8.81
CA SER A 399 -10.88 18.71 -9.52
C SER A 399 -9.87 19.52 -10.37
N GLY A 400 -8.58 19.46 -10.01
CA GLY A 400 -7.49 20.10 -10.76
C GLY A 400 -6.87 19.25 -11.88
N MET A 401 -7.24 17.96 -11.98
CA MET A 401 -6.53 16.97 -12.80
C MET A 401 -7.10 16.80 -14.21
N GLY A 402 -8.36 17.21 -14.44
CA GLY A 402 -9.03 17.05 -15.74
C GLY A 402 -9.60 15.65 -16.00
N TYR A 403 -9.64 14.79 -14.99
CA TYR A 403 -10.42 13.56 -15.00
C TYR A 403 -11.90 13.88 -14.81
N HIS A 404 -12.77 13.05 -15.38
CA HIS A 404 -14.22 13.29 -15.31
C HIS A 404 -15.11 12.13 -14.88
N ALA A 405 -14.53 10.94 -14.68
CA ALA A 405 -15.27 9.80 -14.17
C ALA A 405 -14.33 8.66 -13.78
N LEU A 406 -14.86 7.71 -13.03
CA LEU A 406 -14.32 6.35 -12.98
C LEU A 406 -14.70 5.58 -14.26
N GLY A 407 -13.82 4.69 -14.72
CA GLY A 407 -13.98 4.00 -15.99
C GLY A 407 -12.90 2.96 -16.24
N ASN A 408 -12.39 2.92 -17.46
CA ASN A 408 -11.38 1.93 -17.87
C ASN A 408 -9.96 2.51 -17.89
N GLY A 409 -9.76 3.72 -17.35
CA GLY A 409 -8.46 4.37 -17.28
C GLY A 409 -8.05 5.09 -18.57
N TYR A 410 -8.96 5.32 -19.52
CA TYR A 410 -8.63 6.01 -20.78
C TYR A 410 -9.60 7.15 -21.05
N ASN A 411 -9.17 8.11 -21.89
CA ASN A 411 -9.93 9.29 -22.31
C ASN A 411 -10.43 10.11 -21.12
N GLY A 412 -9.57 10.39 -20.14
CA GLY A 412 -9.94 11.18 -18.96
C GLY A 412 -10.82 10.44 -17.93
N THR A 413 -10.88 9.11 -17.98
CA THR A 413 -11.47 8.27 -16.92
C THR A 413 -10.38 7.56 -16.11
N LEU A 414 -10.66 7.19 -14.86
CA LEU A 414 -9.73 6.45 -13.98
C LEU A 414 -10.19 5.01 -13.76
N ASP A 415 -9.29 4.05 -13.92
CA ASP A 415 -9.55 2.65 -13.61
C ASP A 415 -9.30 2.35 -12.13
N ILE A 416 -10.05 1.40 -11.58
CA ILE A 416 -9.88 0.91 -10.22
C ILE A 416 -9.43 -0.55 -10.28
N GLU A 417 -8.22 -0.81 -9.79
CA GLU A 417 -7.63 -2.15 -9.79
C GLU A 417 -7.25 -2.57 -8.36
N TYR A 418 -7.98 -3.54 -7.82
CA TYR A 418 -7.60 -4.17 -6.55
C TYR A 418 -6.57 -5.29 -6.78
N SER A 419 -5.45 -5.19 -6.07
CA SER A 419 -4.43 -6.22 -5.98
C SER A 419 -4.55 -6.93 -4.64
N SER A 420 -5.08 -8.16 -4.66
CA SER A 420 -5.12 -9.03 -3.48
C SER A 420 -3.75 -9.42 -2.96
N ASN A 421 -2.72 -9.26 -3.79
CA ASN A 421 -1.34 -9.56 -3.49
C ASN A 421 -0.73 -8.52 -2.54
N SER A 422 -0.97 -7.24 -2.80
CA SER A 422 -0.48 -6.13 -1.98
C SER A 422 -1.51 -5.58 -0.99
N ASN A 423 -2.74 -6.14 -1.01
CA ASN A 423 -3.91 -5.58 -0.32
C ASN A 423 -4.08 -4.08 -0.60
N ARG A 424 -4.03 -3.71 -1.88
CA ARG A 424 -4.13 -2.30 -2.32
C ARG A 424 -5.10 -2.14 -3.45
N THR A 425 -5.79 -1.02 -3.44
CA THR A 425 -6.64 -0.59 -4.54
C THR A 425 -5.98 0.57 -5.24
N TYR A 426 -5.60 0.36 -6.50
CA TYR A 426 -4.97 1.36 -7.34
C TYR A 426 -6.02 2.15 -8.10
N ILE A 427 -5.82 3.47 -8.16
CA ILE A 427 -6.58 4.39 -9.01
C ILE A 427 -5.64 4.81 -10.13
N ILE A 428 -5.99 4.47 -11.36
CA ILE A 428 -5.03 4.47 -12.48
C ILE A 428 -5.58 5.25 -13.67
N ASP A 429 -4.84 6.26 -14.11
CA ASP A 429 -4.89 6.71 -15.50
C ASP A 429 -3.99 5.79 -16.32
N ARG A 430 -4.54 5.09 -17.31
CA ARG A 430 -3.79 4.16 -18.18
C ARG A 430 -3.18 4.88 -19.39
N GLU A 431 -3.45 6.16 -19.58
CA GLU A 431 -2.80 6.97 -20.62
C GLU A 431 -1.40 7.39 -20.17
N ILE A 432 -0.40 6.94 -20.93
CA ILE A 432 1.01 7.26 -20.69
C ILE A 432 1.38 8.51 -21.48
N ASN A 433 2.00 9.49 -20.83
CA ASN A 433 2.46 10.73 -21.43
C ASN A 433 3.72 10.50 -22.32
N ALA A 434 4.23 11.58 -22.92
CA ALA A 434 5.41 11.49 -23.79
C ALA A 434 6.71 11.10 -23.07
N ASP A 435 6.73 11.24 -21.74
CA ASP A 435 7.86 10.96 -20.86
C ASP A 435 7.74 9.57 -20.19
N GLY A 436 6.76 8.74 -20.57
CA GLY A 436 6.60 7.39 -20.03
C GLY A 436 5.81 7.31 -18.73
N GLU A 437 5.18 8.41 -18.31
CA GLU A 437 4.55 8.56 -17.00
C GLU A 437 3.03 8.57 -17.10
N ARG A 438 2.34 8.08 -16.06
CA ARG A 438 0.88 8.16 -15.91
C ARG A 438 0.49 8.47 -14.48
N PHE A 439 -0.68 9.07 -14.28
CA PHE A 439 -1.20 9.32 -12.95
C PHE A 439 -1.62 8.00 -12.30
N GLU A 440 -1.17 7.78 -11.08
CA GLU A 440 -1.47 6.57 -10.31
C GLU A 440 -1.27 6.90 -8.83
N PHE A 441 -2.15 6.40 -7.96
CA PHE A 441 -1.97 6.33 -6.51
C PHE A 441 -2.68 5.08 -5.98
N TYR A 442 -2.50 4.75 -4.70
CA TYR A 442 -3.21 3.63 -4.10
C TYR A 442 -3.84 3.95 -2.73
N LEU A 443 -4.91 3.21 -2.44
CA LEU A 443 -5.49 3.07 -1.11
C LEU A 443 -5.03 1.75 -0.49
N GLU A 444 -4.68 1.77 0.80
CA GLU A 444 -4.37 0.55 1.55
C GLU A 444 -5.67 -0.20 1.94
N GLY A 445 -5.94 -1.32 1.28
CA GLY A 445 -7.14 -2.14 1.47
C GLY A 445 -7.83 -2.57 0.17
N ASP A 446 -8.87 -3.39 0.30
CA ASP A 446 -9.77 -3.76 -0.79
C ASP A 446 -10.94 -2.77 -0.87
N TYR A 447 -10.82 -1.85 -1.82
CA TYR A 447 -11.82 -0.85 -2.16
C TYR A 447 -12.41 -1.07 -3.56
N GLY A 448 -11.98 -2.12 -4.28
CA GLY A 448 -12.31 -2.30 -5.69
C GLY A 448 -13.79 -2.44 -6.00
N SER A 449 -14.60 -2.81 -5.00
CA SER A 449 -16.06 -2.91 -5.11
C SER A 449 -16.86 -1.88 -4.31
N VAL A 450 -16.19 -1.04 -3.52
CA VAL A 450 -16.87 -0.08 -2.62
C VAL A 450 -16.72 1.36 -3.10
N LEU A 451 -15.62 1.70 -3.78
CA LEU A 451 -15.44 3.03 -4.35
C LEU A 451 -16.50 3.30 -5.42
N THR A 452 -17.12 4.46 -5.31
CA THR A 452 -18.03 5.01 -6.31
C THR A 452 -17.56 6.40 -6.71
N SER A 453 -18.27 7.03 -7.66
CA SER A 453 -18.03 8.44 -8.00
C SER A 453 -18.26 9.39 -6.82
N ASP A 454 -18.95 8.96 -5.76
CA ASP A 454 -19.24 9.80 -4.59
C ASP A 454 -18.00 9.97 -3.69
N ASP A 455 -17.01 9.09 -3.81
CA ASP A 455 -15.72 9.19 -3.09
C ASP A 455 -14.72 10.14 -3.79
N PHE A 456 -15.10 10.73 -4.93
CA PHE A 456 -14.21 11.57 -5.74
C PHE A 456 -14.87 12.91 -6.08
N ILE A 457 -14.08 13.98 -6.07
CA ILE A 457 -14.45 15.26 -6.68
C ILE A 457 -13.73 15.36 -8.04
N PHE A 458 -14.51 15.46 -9.11
CA PHE A 458 -14.02 15.80 -10.44
C PHE A 458 -14.42 17.24 -10.79
N ASN A 459 -13.87 17.80 -11.87
CA ASN A 459 -14.39 19.03 -12.48
C ASN A 459 -14.66 18.73 -13.94
N ASN A 460 -15.88 18.34 -14.23
CA ASN A 460 -16.23 17.76 -15.51
C ASN A 460 -16.51 18.86 -16.53
N THR A 461 -16.15 18.61 -17.79
CA THR A 461 -16.83 19.26 -18.91
C THR A 461 -17.53 18.17 -19.70
N ILE A 462 -18.83 18.05 -19.49
CA ILE A 462 -19.67 17.03 -20.09
C ILE A 462 -20.41 17.66 -21.26
N LEU A 463 -20.03 17.23 -22.48
CA LEU A 463 -20.68 17.66 -23.71
C LEU A 463 -21.55 16.52 -24.23
N GLY A 464 -22.81 16.82 -24.49
CA GLY A 464 -23.72 15.93 -25.21
C GLY A 464 -23.41 15.88 -26.69
N THR A 465 -24.37 15.39 -27.46
CA THR A 465 -24.31 15.22 -28.90
C THR A 465 -25.36 16.10 -29.58
N SER A 466 -25.64 15.86 -30.86
CA SER A 466 -26.75 16.53 -31.55
C SER A 466 -28.06 15.73 -31.47
N GLY A 467 -28.16 14.77 -30.54
CA GLY A 467 -29.36 13.98 -30.27
C GLY A 467 -29.75 14.07 -28.79
N ASP A 468 -30.78 13.33 -28.40
CA ASP A 468 -31.30 13.36 -27.03
C ASP A 468 -30.35 12.63 -26.07
N ASP A 469 -29.71 13.36 -25.16
CA ASP A 469 -28.71 12.85 -24.24
C ASP A 469 -29.16 12.85 -22.78
N THR A 470 -28.54 12.01 -21.96
CA THR A 470 -28.65 12.04 -20.51
C THR A 470 -27.25 12.25 -19.95
N LEU A 471 -27.00 13.47 -19.47
CA LEU A 471 -25.72 13.87 -18.91
C LEU A 471 -25.85 13.91 -17.39
N VAL A 472 -24.95 13.22 -16.70
CA VAL A 472 -24.90 13.14 -15.24
C VAL A 472 -23.48 13.49 -14.82
N GLY A 473 -23.35 14.60 -14.09
CA GLY A 473 -22.15 15.02 -13.41
C GLY A 473 -21.88 14.21 -12.15
N THR A 474 -20.83 14.59 -11.44
CA THR A 474 -20.33 13.92 -10.24
C THR A 474 -20.41 14.88 -9.04
N ALA A 475 -19.77 14.55 -7.93
CA ALA A 475 -19.43 15.59 -6.97
C ALA A 475 -18.36 16.52 -7.59
N GLY A 476 -18.46 17.83 -7.32
CA GLY A 476 -17.57 18.87 -7.86
C GLY A 476 -18.29 19.97 -8.63
N ASN A 477 -17.52 20.81 -9.31
CA ASN A 477 -18.08 21.91 -10.09
C ASN A 477 -18.04 21.54 -11.57
N ASP A 478 -19.15 21.02 -12.08
CA ASP A 478 -19.24 20.48 -13.42
C ASP A 478 -19.77 21.50 -14.43
N LEU A 479 -19.33 21.39 -15.68
CA LEU A 479 -19.88 22.13 -16.81
C LEU A 479 -20.61 21.14 -17.72
N LEU A 480 -21.93 21.26 -17.82
CA LEU A 480 -22.78 20.43 -18.67
C LEU A 480 -23.33 21.24 -19.84
N ASP A 481 -23.12 20.79 -21.07
CA ASP A 481 -23.76 21.34 -22.28
C ASP A 481 -24.36 20.19 -23.09
N GLY A 482 -25.69 20.11 -23.14
CA GLY A 482 -26.42 19.08 -23.88
C GLY A 482 -26.15 19.12 -25.39
N LEU A 483 -25.76 20.28 -25.90
CA LEU A 483 -25.76 20.61 -27.32
C LEU A 483 -27.18 20.47 -27.90
N GLY A 484 -27.38 19.77 -29.03
CA GLY A 484 -28.70 19.78 -29.66
C GLY A 484 -29.49 18.53 -29.30
N GLY A 485 -30.74 18.63 -28.86
CA GLY A 485 -31.49 17.44 -28.49
C GLY A 485 -32.67 17.79 -27.60
N GLU A 486 -33.33 16.78 -27.05
CA GLU A 486 -34.01 16.90 -25.75
C GLU A 486 -33.12 16.29 -24.67
N ASP A 487 -32.38 17.14 -23.97
CA ASP A 487 -31.36 16.64 -23.04
C ASP A 487 -31.84 16.62 -21.59
N SER A 488 -31.36 15.65 -20.82
CA SER A 488 -31.53 15.59 -19.37
C SER A 488 -30.17 15.78 -18.71
N LEU A 489 -30.01 16.87 -17.98
CA LEU A 489 -28.78 17.30 -17.33
C LEU A 489 -28.93 17.18 -15.80
N THR A 490 -28.05 16.43 -15.18
CA THR A 490 -27.95 16.26 -13.72
C THR A 490 -26.56 16.71 -13.31
N GLY A 491 -26.45 17.74 -12.47
CA GLY A 491 -25.15 18.31 -12.07
C GLY A 491 -24.43 17.47 -11.03
N GLY A 492 -25.17 17.02 -10.01
CA GLY A 492 -24.59 16.36 -8.84
C GLY A 492 -24.53 17.29 -7.65
N SER A 493 -23.41 17.31 -6.94
CA SER A 493 -23.19 18.17 -5.76
C SER A 493 -22.02 19.10 -6.03
N GLY A 494 -22.14 20.38 -5.68
CA GLY A 494 -21.13 21.39 -5.97
C GLY A 494 -21.72 22.51 -6.82
N ALA A 495 -20.88 23.47 -7.22
CA ALA A 495 -21.33 24.63 -7.99
C ALA A 495 -21.25 24.34 -9.49
N ASP A 496 -22.33 23.79 -10.04
CA ASP A 496 -22.40 23.35 -11.41
C ASP A 496 -22.79 24.47 -12.39
N VAL A 497 -22.41 24.29 -13.65
CA VAL A 497 -22.70 25.19 -14.75
C VAL A 497 -23.45 24.42 -15.84
N PHE A 498 -24.73 24.72 -15.99
CA PHE A 498 -25.55 24.22 -17.10
C PHE A 498 -25.51 25.22 -18.24
N ARG A 499 -24.79 24.89 -19.31
CA ARG A 499 -24.59 25.77 -20.46
C ARG A 499 -25.55 25.46 -21.59
N PHE A 500 -26.09 26.54 -22.16
CA PHE A 500 -26.80 26.54 -23.43
C PHE A 500 -26.01 27.37 -24.44
N SER A 501 -25.36 26.72 -25.40
CA SER A 501 -24.44 27.39 -26.33
C SER A 501 -25.07 27.86 -27.64
N ASP A 502 -26.30 27.44 -27.96
CA ASP A 502 -27.05 27.90 -29.13
C ASP A 502 -28.56 27.95 -28.86
N LEU A 503 -29.28 28.94 -29.41
CA LEU A 503 -30.73 29.09 -29.26
C LEU A 503 -31.54 27.90 -29.83
N SER A 504 -30.92 27.09 -30.69
CA SER A 504 -31.56 25.91 -31.31
C SER A 504 -31.43 24.62 -30.51
N HIS A 505 -30.68 24.65 -29.40
CA HIS A 505 -30.47 23.51 -28.50
C HIS A 505 -31.75 23.18 -27.73
N SER A 506 -32.39 24.17 -27.11
CA SER A 506 -33.66 24.01 -26.39
C SER A 506 -34.75 24.95 -26.93
N VAL A 507 -35.82 24.39 -27.51
CA VAL A 507 -36.77 25.07 -28.41
C VAL A 507 -38.25 24.71 -28.11
N ASP A 508 -39.10 25.71 -27.85
CA ASP A 508 -40.57 25.65 -27.97
C ASP A 508 -41.03 26.00 -29.40
N ASP A 509 -41.05 25.03 -30.31
CA ASP A 509 -41.65 25.21 -31.65
C ASP A 509 -43.07 24.62 -31.73
N ASN A 510 -43.97 25.22 -30.93
CA ASN A 510 -45.39 24.88 -30.90
C ASN A 510 -46.07 24.98 -32.28
N ALA A 511 -45.51 25.76 -33.22
CA ALA A 511 -46.02 25.90 -34.58
C ALA A 511 -45.58 24.75 -35.50
N GLY A 512 -44.39 24.19 -35.29
CA GLY A 512 -43.82 23.05 -36.01
C GLY A 512 -44.09 21.68 -35.38
N ASN A 513 -44.59 21.63 -34.15
CA ASN A 513 -44.70 20.41 -33.32
C ASN A 513 -43.34 19.69 -33.20
N ASN A 514 -42.30 20.49 -32.95
CA ASN A 514 -40.91 20.04 -32.77
C ASN A 514 -40.31 20.64 -31.51
N ASN A 515 -41.15 20.75 -30.46
CA ASN A 515 -40.72 21.15 -29.13
C ASN A 515 -39.64 20.19 -28.69
N ARG A 516 -38.51 20.73 -28.24
CA ARG A 516 -37.39 19.99 -27.69
C ARG A 516 -36.86 20.78 -26.52
N PHE A 517 -37.02 20.27 -25.32
CA PHE A 517 -36.72 21.01 -24.11
C PHE A 517 -35.68 20.28 -23.30
N ASP A 518 -34.57 20.95 -23.09
CA ASP A 518 -33.57 20.49 -22.16
C ASP A 518 -34.09 20.66 -20.73
N ARG A 519 -33.70 19.71 -19.89
CA ARG A 519 -34.14 19.58 -18.51
C ARG A 519 -32.92 19.57 -17.61
N VAL A 520 -32.92 20.42 -16.61
CA VAL A 520 -32.00 20.27 -15.46
C VAL A 520 -32.75 19.64 -14.30
N THR A 521 -32.22 18.54 -13.76
CA THR A 521 -32.96 17.67 -12.85
C THR A 521 -32.79 17.98 -11.37
N ASP A 522 -31.70 18.65 -10.98
CA ASP A 522 -31.24 18.78 -9.60
C ASP A 522 -30.69 20.16 -9.24
N PHE A 523 -30.96 21.18 -10.05
CA PHE A 523 -30.45 22.55 -9.89
C PHE A 523 -30.58 23.10 -8.45
N ASP A 524 -29.46 23.40 -7.80
CA ASP A 524 -29.38 24.08 -6.52
C ASP A 524 -29.13 25.59 -6.71
N THR A 525 -30.16 26.39 -6.43
CA THR A 525 -30.09 27.86 -6.54
C THR A 525 -29.05 28.55 -5.65
N SER A 526 -28.44 27.86 -4.69
CA SER A 526 -27.40 28.41 -3.83
C SER A 526 -25.98 28.21 -4.36
N GLU A 527 -25.78 27.28 -5.27
CA GLU A 527 -24.45 26.88 -5.78
C GLU A 527 -24.39 26.95 -7.32
N ASP A 528 -25.45 26.50 -8.01
CA ASP A 528 -25.45 26.32 -9.46
C ASP A 528 -25.72 27.59 -10.26
N THR A 529 -25.22 27.56 -11.50
CA THR A 529 -25.34 28.64 -12.47
C THR A 529 -25.77 28.12 -13.83
N ILE A 530 -26.56 28.93 -14.55
CA ILE A 530 -26.97 28.67 -15.93
C ILE A 530 -26.19 29.61 -16.86
N ASP A 531 -25.40 29.05 -17.77
CA ASP A 531 -24.61 29.82 -18.74
C ASP A 531 -25.41 30.08 -20.02
N LEU A 532 -25.84 31.33 -20.21
CA LEU A 532 -26.60 31.79 -21.37
C LEU A 532 -25.84 32.84 -22.18
N ARG A 533 -24.54 33.02 -21.92
CA ARG A 533 -23.70 33.98 -22.66
C ARG A 533 -23.64 33.61 -24.14
N GLY A 534 -23.69 34.64 -24.99
CA GLY A 534 -23.71 34.51 -26.44
C GLY A 534 -25.10 34.32 -27.04
N LEU A 535 -26.14 34.14 -26.22
CA LEU A 535 -27.53 33.97 -26.68
C LEU A 535 -28.32 35.30 -26.76
N GLY A 536 -27.77 36.41 -26.23
CA GLY A 536 -28.40 37.73 -26.25
C GLY A 536 -29.41 37.99 -25.14
N PHE A 537 -29.41 37.18 -24.07
CA PHE A 537 -30.22 37.40 -22.87
C PHE A 537 -29.46 38.24 -21.84
N THR A 538 -30.19 39.07 -21.08
CA THR A 538 -29.59 40.09 -20.19
C THR A 538 -30.05 40.00 -18.73
N SER A 539 -31.26 39.49 -18.47
CA SER A 539 -31.84 39.42 -17.12
C SER A 539 -33.10 38.55 -17.09
N LEU A 540 -33.57 38.23 -15.88
CA LEU A 540 -34.93 37.75 -15.64
C LEU A 540 -35.92 38.92 -15.55
N ASP A 541 -37.15 38.69 -15.99
CA ASP A 541 -38.31 39.60 -15.79
C ASP A 541 -38.69 39.62 -14.30
N ASP A 542 -38.51 40.77 -13.64
CA ASP A 542 -38.76 40.97 -12.21
C ASP A 542 -40.07 41.73 -11.89
N ASP A 543 -40.71 42.33 -12.90
CA ASP A 543 -41.85 43.23 -12.72
C ASP A 543 -43.20 42.58 -13.09
N GLY A 544 -43.16 41.42 -13.75
CA GLY A 544 -44.34 40.65 -14.18
C GLY A 544 -45.15 41.37 -15.27
N GLY A 545 -44.54 42.36 -15.92
CA GLY A 545 -45.04 43.18 -17.00
C GLY A 545 -44.88 42.48 -18.35
N GLN A 546 -44.60 43.24 -19.41
CA GLN A 546 -44.20 42.66 -20.69
C GLN A 546 -42.67 42.61 -20.70
N THR A 547 -42.09 41.46 -21.01
CA THR A 547 -40.63 41.30 -21.08
C THR A 547 -40.02 42.32 -22.05
N GLU A 548 -38.98 43.00 -21.61
CA GLU A 548 -38.13 43.83 -22.46
C GLU A 548 -37.25 42.99 -23.40
N SER A 549 -36.47 43.64 -24.26
CA SER A 549 -35.56 42.94 -25.16
C SER A 549 -34.47 42.22 -24.38
N GLY A 550 -34.35 40.89 -24.54
CA GLY A 550 -33.34 40.09 -23.85
C GLY A 550 -33.74 39.57 -22.46
N GLU A 551 -34.94 39.90 -21.98
CA GLU A 551 -35.47 39.37 -20.71
C GLU A 551 -36.04 37.95 -20.85
N LEU A 552 -35.83 37.14 -19.83
CA LEU A 552 -36.39 35.80 -19.69
C LEU A 552 -37.48 35.75 -18.63
N ARG A 553 -38.50 34.93 -18.87
CA ARG A 553 -39.61 34.70 -17.93
C ARG A 553 -39.50 33.38 -17.22
N LEU A 554 -39.91 33.39 -15.95
CA LEU A 554 -40.11 32.21 -15.12
C LEU A 554 -41.59 31.81 -15.09
N ALA A 555 -41.89 30.53 -15.32
CA ALA A 555 -43.24 29.99 -15.19
C ALA A 555 -43.21 28.61 -14.51
N TYR A 556 -43.92 28.43 -13.40
CA TYR A 556 -44.03 27.13 -12.74
C TYR A 556 -45.33 26.40 -13.10
N SER A 557 -45.23 25.10 -13.33
CA SER A 557 -46.36 24.19 -13.53
C SER A 557 -46.44 23.18 -12.39
N SER A 558 -47.45 23.30 -11.54
CA SER A 558 -47.71 22.33 -10.46
C SER A 558 -48.13 20.95 -10.94
N ASN A 559 -48.51 20.80 -12.21
CA ASN A 559 -48.90 19.51 -12.78
C ASN A 559 -47.68 18.66 -13.16
N SER A 560 -46.61 19.31 -13.62
CA SER A 560 -45.37 18.66 -14.02
C SER A 560 -44.26 18.82 -12.99
N ASP A 561 -44.48 19.65 -11.97
CA ASP A 561 -43.50 20.09 -10.97
C ASP A 561 -42.21 20.62 -11.62
N ARG A 562 -42.36 21.62 -12.50
CA ARG A 562 -41.27 22.20 -13.28
C ARG A 562 -41.35 23.71 -13.31
N THR A 563 -40.20 24.36 -13.25
CA THR A 563 -40.02 25.79 -13.51
C THR A 563 -39.42 25.97 -14.89
N TYR A 564 -40.20 26.55 -15.79
CA TYR A 564 -39.82 26.87 -17.17
C TYR A 564 -39.15 28.23 -17.21
N ILE A 565 -38.04 28.32 -17.94
CA ILE A 565 -37.30 29.54 -18.24
C ILE A 565 -37.36 29.73 -19.75
N ARG A 566 -37.95 30.85 -20.18
CA ARG A 566 -38.29 31.03 -21.59
C ARG A 566 -38.20 32.47 -22.04
N SER A 567 -37.97 32.63 -23.33
CA SER A 567 -38.02 33.92 -24.02
C SER A 567 -39.40 34.15 -24.64
N ASP A 568 -39.98 35.33 -24.42
CA ASP A 568 -41.19 35.75 -25.16
C ASP A 568 -40.87 36.21 -26.61
N GLN A 569 -39.58 36.37 -26.94
CA GLN A 569 -39.09 36.97 -28.18
C GLN A 569 -38.41 35.97 -29.12
N SER A 570 -38.13 34.76 -28.64
CA SER A 570 -37.60 33.64 -29.40
C SER A 570 -38.33 32.36 -29.03
N THR A 571 -37.96 31.26 -29.66
CA THR A 571 -38.46 29.93 -29.30
C THR A 571 -37.63 29.28 -28.20
N PHE A 572 -36.63 29.96 -27.61
CA PHE A 572 -35.78 29.35 -26.60
C PHE A 572 -36.53 29.15 -25.29
N GLU A 573 -36.56 27.91 -24.81
CA GLU A 573 -37.19 27.51 -23.56
C GLU A 573 -36.53 26.23 -23.04
N PHE A 574 -36.23 26.18 -21.75
CA PHE A 574 -35.79 24.97 -21.02
C PHE A 574 -36.46 24.94 -19.66
N TYR A 575 -36.28 23.88 -18.88
CA TYR A 575 -36.87 23.82 -17.54
C TYR A 575 -35.99 23.17 -16.49
N LEU A 576 -36.22 23.58 -15.24
CA LEU A 576 -35.70 22.97 -14.02
C LEU A 576 -36.82 22.14 -13.38
N ASP A 577 -36.48 20.98 -12.83
CA ASP A 577 -37.40 20.26 -11.95
C ASP A 577 -37.60 21.00 -10.62
N GLY A 578 -38.84 21.06 -10.13
CA GLY A 578 -39.24 21.74 -8.89
C GLY A 578 -39.76 23.18 -9.08
N ASP A 579 -40.22 23.78 -7.98
CA ASP A 579 -40.67 25.19 -7.92
C ASP A 579 -39.52 26.11 -7.45
N HIS A 580 -38.88 26.79 -8.40
CA HIS A 580 -37.72 27.66 -8.16
C HIS A 580 -38.04 29.15 -8.26
N ARG A 581 -39.32 29.51 -8.43
CA ARG A 581 -39.73 30.92 -8.66
C ARG A 581 -39.41 31.85 -7.49
N GLY A 582 -39.24 31.30 -6.29
CA GLY A 582 -38.92 32.07 -5.09
C GLY A 582 -37.43 32.21 -4.80
N SER A 583 -36.58 31.43 -5.48
CA SER A 583 -35.15 31.31 -5.21
C SER A 583 -34.28 31.76 -6.37
N LEU A 584 -34.73 31.61 -7.63
CA LEU A 584 -34.01 32.07 -8.80
C LEU A 584 -33.92 33.61 -8.84
N THR A 585 -32.71 34.09 -9.12
CA THR A 585 -32.40 35.50 -9.36
C THR A 585 -31.41 35.64 -10.52
N ASP A 586 -31.14 36.85 -10.99
CA ASP A 586 -30.12 37.09 -12.02
C ASP A 586 -28.72 36.53 -11.65
N ASN A 587 -28.41 36.37 -10.35
CA ASN A 587 -27.13 35.80 -9.92
C ASN A 587 -26.96 34.32 -10.28
N ASN A 588 -28.06 33.61 -10.54
CA ASN A 588 -28.02 32.21 -10.98
C ASN A 588 -27.77 32.08 -12.48
N PHE A 589 -27.60 33.19 -13.20
CA PHE A 589 -27.43 33.19 -14.65
C PHE A 589 -26.18 33.97 -15.05
N MET A 590 -25.41 33.42 -15.98
CA MET A 590 -24.41 34.19 -16.72
C MET A 590 -25.06 34.73 -17.98
N PHE A 591 -25.38 36.03 -17.98
CA PHE A 591 -25.90 36.78 -19.11
C PHE A 591 -24.80 37.47 -19.92
N ASP A 592 -25.14 37.94 -21.12
CA ASP A 592 -24.30 38.85 -21.88
C ASP A 592 -24.23 40.21 -21.15
N MET A 593 -23.01 40.68 -20.83
CA MET A 593 -22.76 41.96 -20.15
C MET A 593 -22.97 43.19 -21.05
#